data_AF-A0A1M5U6A2-F1
#
_entry.id   AF-A0A1M5U6A2-F1
#
_cell.length_a   1.000
_cell.length_b   1.000
_cell.length_c   1.000
_cell.angle_alpha   90.00
_cell.angle_beta   90.00
_cell.angle_gamma   90.00
#
_symmetry.space_group_name_H-M   'P 1'
#
loop_
_entity.id
_entity.type
_entity.pdbx_description
1 polymer ?
#
loop_
_entity_poly.entity_id
_entity_poly.type
_entity_poly.pdbx_seq_one_letter_code
_entity_poly.pdbx_strand_id
1 'polypeptide(L)'
;MAKRPGQIASDKLRYQALTTDMAFCRYLEANNLHSLSGAARHLGLTTAHLRSALLNLGMDWHQILEHLEKRNPTTTDPTQTLTASAPAQPVHQALGSEVELKAFCVEHGIRTIEALAEHLQVPERTVRHALRLHRVQWQQVKKAISAALGPSFGLPLALAYALQQGDQGLADYMAGQDIHTRGGLAQHLQLSVYEVDQVLTHHRITLSLVLELIHEQQGHLRPARYFDTRTELQIITDILRIRATSIADFAIGMQFQPSDTSRALYCRNLDFDALLLRAARLEPKRMVLTLARLGTDDEVLALLSDHSIELLTREAQDHYAANWRTSLGRLIGKPRFALIRQHHPI
;
A
#
# COMPACT_ATOMS: atom_id res chain seq x y z
N MET A 1 -14.93 6.18 -25.13
CA MET A 1 -15.50 7.40 -24.51
C MET A 1 -15.47 7.22 -22.99
N ALA A 2 -15.04 8.21 -22.21
CA ALA A 2 -15.09 8.12 -20.75
C ALA A 2 -16.54 8.25 -20.24
N LYS A 3 -16.98 7.36 -19.36
CA LYS A 3 -18.30 7.48 -18.70
C LYS A 3 -18.31 8.72 -17.81
N ARG A 4 -19.43 9.46 -17.78
CA ARG A 4 -19.58 10.59 -16.84
C ARG A 4 -19.65 10.06 -15.40
N PRO A 5 -19.11 10.77 -14.39
CA PRO A 5 -19.04 10.24 -13.02
C PRO A 5 -20.38 9.82 -12.41
N GLY A 6 -21.46 10.55 -12.69
CA GLY A 6 -22.83 10.18 -12.26
C GLY A 6 -23.35 8.87 -12.89
N GLN A 7 -22.86 8.51 -14.08
CA GLN A 7 -23.21 7.25 -14.76
C GLN A 7 -22.53 6.06 -14.08
N ILE A 8 -21.27 6.20 -13.66
CA ILE A 8 -20.53 5.18 -12.89
C ILE A 8 -21.23 4.94 -11.53
N ALA A 9 -21.68 6.00 -10.86
CA ALA A 9 -22.44 5.88 -9.63
C ALA A 9 -23.83 5.22 -9.82
N SER A 10 -24.53 5.53 -10.93
CA SER A 10 -25.80 4.88 -11.28
C SER A 10 -25.62 3.40 -11.60
N ASP A 11 -24.55 3.03 -12.32
CA ASP A 11 -24.20 1.63 -12.58
C ASP A 11 -23.89 0.87 -11.29
N LYS A 12 -23.24 1.51 -10.30
CA LYS A 12 -22.95 0.92 -8.99
C LYS A 12 -24.21 0.66 -8.15
N LEU A 13 -25.16 1.61 -8.13
CA LEU A 13 -26.46 1.41 -7.48
C LEU A 13 -27.26 0.29 -8.14
N ARG A 14 -27.25 0.22 -9.48
CA ARG A 14 -27.87 -0.88 -10.26
C ARG A 14 -27.28 -2.24 -9.93
N TYR A 15 -25.96 -2.34 -9.84
CA TYR A 15 -25.26 -3.59 -9.48
C TYR A 15 -25.64 -4.10 -8.08
N GLN A 16 -25.94 -3.19 -7.15
CA GLN A 16 -26.39 -3.52 -5.79
C GLN A 16 -27.92 -3.62 -5.65
N ALA A 17 -28.67 -3.61 -6.75
CA ALA A 17 -30.15 -3.57 -6.78
C ALA A 17 -30.79 -2.39 -6.01
N LEU A 18 -30.05 -1.29 -5.82
CA LEU A 18 -30.46 -0.07 -5.12
C LEU A 18 -31.11 0.93 -6.10
N THR A 19 -32.09 0.46 -6.87
CA THR A 19 -32.71 1.22 -7.99
C THR A 19 -34.09 1.79 -7.68
N THR A 20 -34.59 1.61 -6.45
CA THR A 20 -35.88 2.15 -5.99
C THR A 20 -35.72 2.73 -4.59
N ASP A 21 -36.51 3.75 -4.24
CA ASP A 21 -36.46 4.38 -2.91
C ASP A 21 -36.62 3.35 -1.80
N MET A 22 -37.50 2.36 -2.02
CA MET A 22 -37.77 1.24 -1.12
C MET A 22 -36.57 0.33 -0.86
N ALA A 23 -35.81 -0.02 -1.91
CA ALA A 23 -34.59 -0.82 -1.77
C ALA A 23 -33.48 0.00 -1.09
N PHE A 24 -33.40 1.28 -1.44
CA PHE A 24 -32.40 2.20 -0.88
C PHE A 24 -32.66 2.52 0.60
N CYS A 25 -33.91 2.74 1.02
CA CYS A 25 -34.28 2.89 2.43
C CYS A 25 -33.84 1.68 3.27
N ARG A 26 -34.17 0.46 2.83
CA ARG A 26 -33.76 -0.78 3.53
C ARG A 26 -32.24 -0.91 3.64
N TYR A 27 -31.51 -0.52 2.60
CA TYR A 27 -30.06 -0.48 2.63
C TYR A 27 -29.51 0.54 3.65
N LEU A 28 -30.13 1.73 3.75
CA LEU A 28 -29.76 2.73 4.74
C LEU A 28 -30.06 2.26 6.17
N GLU A 29 -31.22 1.63 6.41
CA GLU A 29 -31.60 1.01 7.68
C GLU A 29 -30.61 -0.08 8.09
N ALA A 30 -30.33 -1.04 7.21
CA ALA A 30 -29.43 -2.17 7.49
C ALA A 30 -27.97 -1.79 7.79
N ASN A 31 -27.57 -0.55 7.50
CA ASN A 31 -26.22 -0.04 7.72
C ASN A 31 -26.19 1.18 8.68
N ASN A 32 -27.30 1.52 9.34
CA ASN A 32 -27.45 2.70 10.22
C ASN A 32 -27.02 4.04 9.58
N LEU A 33 -27.39 4.26 8.31
CA LEU A 33 -26.92 5.39 7.49
C LEU A 33 -27.97 6.51 7.39
N HIS A 34 -27.98 7.43 8.36
CA HIS A 34 -28.95 8.54 8.44
C HIS A 34 -28.56 9.80 7.64
N SER A 35 -27.58 9.73 6.72
CA SER A 35 -27.15 10.90 5.94
C SER A 35 -26.64 10.56 4.54
N LEU A 36 -26.85 11.47 3.59
CA LEU A 36 -26.36 11.34 2.20
C LEU A 36 -24.83 11.21 2.15
N SER A 37 -24.12 11.86 3.08
CA SER A 37 -22.66 11.75 3.23
C SER A 37 -22.22 10.39 3.78
N GLY A 38 -22.96 9.82 4.74
CA GLY A 38 -22.72 8.46 5.24
C GLY A 38 -22.96 7.44 4.13
N ALA A 39 -24.09 7.53 3.45
CA ALA A 39 -24.44 6.71 2.29
C ALA A 39 -23.38 6.79 1.18
N ALA A 40 -22.95 8.00 0.80
CA ALA A 40 -21.92 8.19 -0.23
C ALA A 40 -20.59 7.57 0.20
N ARG A 41 -20.14 7.80 1.45
CA ARG A 41 -18.90 7.23 1.99
C ARG A 41 -18.94 5.70 1.99
N HIS A 42 -20.03 5.10 2.49
CA HIS A 42 -20.21 3.65 2.55
C HIS A 42 -20.24 3.02 1.15
N LEU A 43 -20.82 3.71 0.17
CA LEU A 43 -20.82 3.31 -1.24
C LEU A 43 -19.51 3.62 -1.98
N GLY A 44 -18.50 4.23 -1.34
CA GLY A 44 -17.27 4.66 -2.03
C GLY A 44 -17.53 5.67 -3.15
N LEU A 45 -18.46 6.60 -2.93
CA LEU A 45 -18.88 7.66 -3.85
C LEU A 45 -18.70 9.04 -3.21
N THR A 46 -18.64 10.08 -4.04
CA THR A 46 -18.80 11.46 -3.53
C THR A 46 -20.29 11.76 -3.34
N THR A 47 -20.63 12.69 -2.45
CA THR A 47 -22.01 13.16 -2.25
C THR A 47 -22.62 13.72 -3.53
N ALA A 48 -21.82 14.38 -4.38
CA ALA A 48 -22.25 14.86 -5.70
C ALA A 48 -22.55 13.70 -6.67
N HIS A 49 -21.72 12.66 -6.69
CA HIS A 49 -21.96 11.49 -7.54
C HIS A 49 -23.20 10.71 -7.09
N LEU A 50 -23.37 10.49 -5.78
CA LEU A 50 -24.56 9.82 -5.25
C LEU A 50 -25.83 10.65 -5.53
N ARG A 51 -25.82 11.96 -5.28
CA ARG A 51 -26.96 12.84 -5.58
C ARG A 51 -27.32 12.80 -7.07
N SER A 52 -26.33 12.86 -7.96
CA SER A 52 -26.56 12.73 -9.41
C SER A 52 -27.11 11.35 -9.78
N ALA A 53 -26.66 10.28 -9.13
CA ALA A 53 -27.15 8.92 -9.40
C ALA A 53 -28.59 8.70 -8.93
N LEU A 54 -28.97 9.23 -7.76
CA LEU A 54 -30.35 9.22 -7.27
C LEU A 54 -31.28 9.96 -8.24
N LEU A 55 -30.92 11.18 -8.65
CA LEU A 55 -31.66 11.96 -9.64
C LEU A 55 -31.80 11.23 -11.00
N ASN A 56 -30.73 10.59 -11.49
CA ASN A 56 -30.77 9.79 -12.73
C ASN A 56 -31.66 8.54 -12.63
N LEU A 57 -31.97 8.08 -11.41
CA LEU A 57 -32.84 6.95 -11.13
C LEU A 57 -34.26 7.39 -10.71
N GLY A 58 -34.55 8.70 -10.71
CA GLY A 58 -35.85 9.26 -10.32
C GLY A 58 -36.10 9.31 -8.81
N MET A 59 -35.08 9.08 -7.98
CA MET A 59 -35.18 9.05 -6.52
C MET A 59 -34.87 10.43 -5.91
N ASP A 60 -35.74 10.93 -5.03
CA ASP A 60 -35.50 12.14 -4.23
C ASP A 60 -35.03 11.77 -2.81
N TRP A 61 -33.85 12.29 -2.43
CA TRP A 61 -33.28 12.10 -1.12
C TRP A 61 -34.19 12.62 0.03
N HIS A 62 -35.03 13.63 -0.21
CA HIS A 62 -35.96 14.11 0.81
C HIS A 62 -37.11 13.11 1.05
N GLN A 63 -37.65 12.51 -0.01
CA GLN A 63 -38.68 11.47 0.10
C GLN A 63 -38.12 10.21 0.76
N ILE A 64 -36.87 9.84 0.44
CA ILE A 64 -36.14 8.75 1.11
C ILE A 64 -36.02 9.03 2.62
N LEU A 65 -35.64 10.24 3.03
CA LEU A 65 -35.59 10.62 4.45
C LEU A 65 -36.96 10.56 5.12
N GLU A 66 -37.99 11.12 4.50
CA GLU A 66 -39.37 11.10 5.04
C GLU A 66 -39.90 9.66 5.18
N HIS A 67 -39.52 8.75 4.27
CA HIS A 67 -39.84 7.33 4.37
C HIS A 67 -39.10 6.62 5.51
N LEU A 68 -37.85 6.99 5.79
CA LEU A 68 -37.08 6.46 6.93
C LEU A 68 -37.65 6.95 8.27
N GLU A 69 -37.99 8.24 8.36
CA GLU A 69 -38.61 8.86 9.55
C GLU A 69 -39.98 8.23 9.86
N LYS A 70 -40.81 7.99 8.83
CA LYS A 70 -42.10 7.29 8.99
C LYS A 70 -41.98 5.82 9.38
N ARG A 71 -40.83 5.18 9.15
CA ARG A 71 -40.60 3.75 9.45
C ARG A 71 -39.99 3.48 10.80
N ASN A 72 -39.10 4.37 11.23
CA ASN A 72 -38.45 4.28 12.53
C ASN A 72 -38.87 5.51 13.37
N PRO A 73 -40.14 5.60 13.82
CA PRO A 73 -40.64 6.72 14.62
C PRO A 73 -40.07 6.76 16.06
N THR A 74 -38.90 6.16 16.28
CA THR A 74 -38.25 6.06 17.58
C THR A 74 -37.46 7.33 17.91
N THR A 75 -38.05 8.08 18.85
CA THR A 75 -37.35 8.86 19.88
C THR A 75 -36.74 10.22 19.49
N THR A 76 -37.54 11.07 18.85
CA THR A 76 -37.50 12.53 19.07
C THR A 76 -38.68 12.97 19.93
N ASP A 77 -38.74 12.46 21.17
CA ASP A 77 -39.61 13.03 22.20
C ASP A 77 -38.85 14.19 22.89
N PRO A 78 -39.33 15.45 22.90
CA PRO A 78 -38.54 16.60 23.35
C PRO A 78 -38.25 16.68 24.86
N THR A 79 -38.69 15.70 25.66
CA THR A 79 -38.67 15.80 27.12
C THR A 79 -38.49 14.45 27.80
N GLN A 80 -37.43 14.35 28.63
CA GLN A 80 -37.16 13.27 29.60
C GLN A 80 -36.74 11.92 28.94
N THR A 81 -35.64 11.30 29.34
CA THR A 81 -35.33 10.98 30.74
C THR A 81 -33.84 11.13 31.07
N LEU A 82 -33.55 11.83 32.16
CA LEU A 82 -32.23 11.86 32.79
C LEU A 82 -31.90 10.47 33.37
N THR A 83 -30.88 9.81 32.84
CA THR A 83 -30.04 8.87 33.60
C THR A 83 -28.66 9.47 33.77
N ALA A 84 -28.13 9.40 34.99
CA ALA A 84 -27.05 10.26 35.44
C ALA A 84 -25.75 10.15 34.61
N SER A 85 -25.38 11.25 33.97
CA SER A 85 -24.03 11.53 33.50
C SER A 85 -23.71 13.01 33.79
N ALA A 86 -22.43 13.38 33.72
CA ALA A 86 -21.87 14.65 34.19
C ALA A 86 -22.65 15.89 33.72
N PRO A 87 -22.64 17.00 34.50
CA PRO A 87 -23.36 18.21 34.13
C PRO A 87 -22.92 18.71 32.75
N ALA A 88 -23.86 18.76 31.81
CA ALA A 88 -23.61 19.24 30.46
C ALA A 88 -23.16 20.70 30.51
N GLN A 89 -21.84 20.94 30.41
CA GLN A 89 -21.34 22.29 30.23
C GLN A 89 -21.94 22.86 28.94
N PRO A 90 -22.54 24.07 28.97
CA PRO A 90 -23.07 24.66 27.76
C PRO A 90 -21.93 24.84 26.76
N VAL A 91 -22.12 24.36 25.53
CA VAL A 91 -21.11 24.32 24.46
C VAL A 91 -20.42 25.68 24.23
N HIS A 92 -21.09 26.79 24.55
CA HIS A 92 -20.54 28.15 24.48
C HIS A 92 -19.53 28.49 25.59
N GLN A 93 -19.56 27.84 26.76
CA GLN A 93 -18.51 27.99 27.79
C GLN A 93 -17.25 27.21 27.42
N ALA A 94 -17.36 25.95 26.95
CA ALA A 94 -16.21 25.15 26.54
C ALA A 94 -15.52 25.65 25.25
N LEU A 95 -16.22 26.47 24.45
CA LEU A 95 -15.73 27.04 23.18
C LEU A 95 -15.55 28.57 23.22
N GLY A 96 -15.49 29.18 24.41
CA GLY A 96 -15.41 30.64 24.59
C GLY A 96 -14.27 31.29 23.81
N SER A 97 -13.08 30.66 23.85
CA SER A 97 -11.88 31.09 23.12
C SER A 97 -11.07 29.92 22.55
N GLU A 98 -10.17 30.22 21.61
CA GLU A 98 -9.21 29.24 21.06
C GLU A 98 -8.27 28.68 22.14
N VAL A 99 -7.94 29.46 23.17
CA VAL A 99 -7.01 29.06 24.24
C VAL A 99 -7.69 28.08 25.20
N GLU A 100 -8.91 28.37 25.63
CA GLU A 100 -9.71 27.47 26.47
C GLU A 100 -10.00 26.16 25.74
N LEU A 101 -10.39 26.20 24.46
CA LEU A 101 -10.60 24.99 23.68
C LEU A 101 -9.32 24.15 23.53
N LYS A 102 -8.16 24.78 23.34
CA LYS A 102 -6.88 24.06 23.32
C LYS A 102 -6.61 23.38 24.65
N ALA A 103 -6.76 24.09 25.76
CA ALA A 103 -6.58 23.53 27.10
C ALA A 103 -7.53 22.36 27.35
N PHE A 104 -8.83 22.55 27.07
CA PHE A 104 -9.88 21.53 27.21
C PHE A 104 -9.59 20.28 26.37
N CYS A 105 -9.25 20.44 25.08
CA CYS A 105 -8.90 19.31 24.23
C CYS A 105 -7.58 18.63 24.64
N VAL A 106 -6.65 19.34 25.28
CA VAL A 106 -5.43 18.75 25.82
C VAL A 106 -5.72 17.96 27.10
N GLU A 107 -6.52 18.53 28.02
CA GLU A 107 -6.93 17.92 29.28
C GLU A 107 -7.78 16.65 29.08
N HIS A 108 -8.76 16.70 28.17
CA HIS A 108 -9.65 15.58 27.86
C HIS A 108 -9.16 14.71 26.69
N GLY A 109 -8.01 15.00 26.10
CA GLY A 109 -7.39 14.17 25.06
C GLY A 109 -8.11 14.15 23.70
N ILE A 110 -8.86 15.19 23.37
CA ILE A 110 -9.76 15.25 22.22
C ILE A 110 -9.00 15.66 20.95
N ARG A 111 -8.90 14.77 19.95
CA ARG A 111 -8.14 15.01 18.70
C ARG A 111 -8.96 15.29 17.43
N THR A 112 -10.24 14.94 17.40
CA THR A 112 -11.12 15.13 16.23
C THR A 112 -12.36 15.95 16.60
N ILE A 113 -12.97 16.59 15.60
CA ILE A 113 -14.23 17.33 15.80
C ILE A 113 -15.36 16.35 16.17
N GLU A 114 -15.32 15.12 15.64
CA GLU A 114 -16.26 14.05 15.99
C GLU A 114 -16.12 13.64 17.47
N ALA A 115 -14.91 13.45 17.99
CA ALA A 115 -14.69 13.16 19.42
C ALA A 115 -15.07 14.36 20.31
N LEU A 116 -14.85 15.59 19.86
CA LEU A 116 -15.28 16.80 20.58
C LEU A 116 -16.81 16.89 20.64
N ALA A 117 -17.48 16.57 19.53
CA ALA A 117 -18.92 16.52 19.41
C ALA A 117 -19.54 15.44 20.32
N GLU A 118 -18.97 14.24 20.33
CA GLU A 118 -19.35 13.14 21.22
C GLU A 118 -19.15 13.50 22.70
N HIS A 119 -17.99 14.03 23.06
CA HIS A 119 -17.67 14.45 24.44
C HIS A 119 -18.61 15.57 24.94
N LEU A 120 -18.95 16.54 24.08
CA LEU A 120 -19.91 17.60 24.38
C LEU A 120 -21.38 17.18 24.17
N GLN A 121 -21.65 15.92 23.80
CA GLN A 121 -22.98 15.37 23.51
C GLN A 121 -23.80 16.20 22.49
N VAL A 122 -23.15 16.78 21.48
CA VAL A 122 -23.80 17.58 20.43
C VAL A 122 -23.45 17.09 19.03
N PRO A 123 -24.29 17.32 18.01
CA PRO A 123 -23.95 17.00 16.63
C PRO A 123 -22.68 17.71 16.14
N GLU A 124 -21.85 17.02 15.34
CA GLU A 124 -20.60 17.57 14.80
C GLU A 124 -20.81 18.89 14.03
N ARG A 125 -21.95 19.03 13.34
CA ARG A 125 -22.36 20.27 12.66
C ARG A 125 -22.42 21.49 13.61
N THR A 126 -22.78 21.28 14.87
CA THR A 126 -22.89 22.30 15.91
C THR A 126 -21.50 22.76 16.34
N VAL A 127 -20.57 21.82 16.60
CA VAL A 127 -19.16 22.13 16.90
C VAL A 127 -18.53 22.89 15.72
N ARG A 128 -18.70 22.40 14.48
CA ARG A 128 -18.22 23.10 13.27
C ARG A 128 -18.87 24.48 13.06
N HIS A 129 -20.06 24.74 13.60
CA HIS A 129 -20.69 26.05 13.55
C HIS A 129 -20.10 26.99 14.61
N ALA A 130 -19.98 26.53 15.85
CA ALA A 130 -19.37 27.28 16.94
C ALA A 130 -17.91 27.66 16.63
N LEU A 131 -17.09 26.72 16.15
CA LEU A 131 -15.70 27.02 15.72
C LEU A 131 -15.64 28.15 14.68
N ARG A 132 -16.57 28.18 13.72
CA ARG A 132 -16.66 29.28 12.74
C ARG A 132 -17.13 30.59 13.34
N LEU A 133 -18.11 30.56 14.24
CA LEU A 133 -18.64 31.75 14.93
C LEU A 133 -17.55 32.43 15.77
N HIS A 134 -16.78 31.65 16.53
CA HIS A 134 -15.67 32.11 17.36
C HIS A 134 -14.34 32.27 16.57
N ARG A 135 -14.36 32.12 15.23
CA ARG A 135 -13.21 32.23 14.31
C ARG A 135 -12.03 31.29 14.61
N VAL A 136 -12.26 30.21 15.35
CA VAL A 136 -11.23 29.23 15.73
C VAL A 136 -10.95 28.27 14.57
N GLN A 137 -9.70 28.20 14.10
CA GLN A 137 -9.33 27.22 13.09
C GLN A 137 -8.96 25.89 13.74
N TRP A 138 -9.71 24.83 13.43
CA TRP A 138 -9.45 23.49 13.98
C TRP A 138 -8.01 22.99 13.74
N GLN A 139 -7.37 23.39 12.63
CA GLN A 139 -5.97 23.06 12.35
C GLN A 139 -4.99 23.66 13.37
N GLN A 140 -5.26 24.86 13.90
CA GLN A 140 -4.43 25.50 14.93
C GLN A 140 -4.62 24.82 16.29
N VAL A 141 -5.85 24.39 16.59
CA VAL A 141 -6.18 23.57 17.77
C VAL A 141 -5.47 22.22 17.69
N LYS A 142 -5.61 21.48 16.58
CA LYS A 142 -4.93 20.19 16.33
C LYS A 142 -3.41 20.32 16.49
N LYS A 143 -2.80 21.36 15.90
CA LYS A 143 -1.35 21.61 16.01
C LYS A 143 -0.90 21.85 17.46
N ALA A 144 -1.69 22.57 18.26
CA ALA A 144 -1.39 22.80 19.67
C ALA A 144 -1.53 21.52 20.51
N ILE A 145 -2.56 20.71 20.27
CA ILE A 145 -2.76 19.41 20.93
C ILE A 145 -1.58 18.47 20.64
N SER A 146 -1.17 18.35 19.36
CA SER A 146 -0.02 17.52 18.98
C SER A 146 1.31 18.03 19.54
N ALA A 147 1.44 19.34 19.81
CA ALA A 147 2.62 19.91 20.45
C ALA A 147 2.64 19.65 21.98
N ALA A 148 1.48 19.70 22.64
CA ALA A 148 1.37 19.51 24.09
C ALA A 148 1.43 18.03 24.52
N LEU A 149 0.76 17.14 23.78
CA LEU A 149 0.65 15.71 24.11
C LEU A 149 1.58 14.81 23.28
N GLY A 150 2.33 15.40 22.34
CA GLY A 150 3.17 14.68 21.41
C GLY A 150 2.41 14.01 20.24
N PRO A 151 3.14 13.48 19.24
CA PRO A 151 2.55 12.88 18.05
C PRO A 151 1.77 11.60 18.40
N SER A 152 2.22 10.85 19.40
CA SER A 152 1.74 9.52 19.78
C SER A 152 0.39 9.47 20.50
N PHE A 153 -0.06 10.57 21.15
CA PHE A 153 -1.05 10.52 22.24
C PHE A 153 -2.33 9.72 21.92
N GLY A 154 -3.22 10.30 21.11
CA GLY A 154 -4.47 9.67 20.70
C GLY A 154 -4.23 8.88 19.43
N LEU A 155 -3.70 7.68 19.62
CA LEU A 155 -3.64 6.59 18.65
C LEU A 155 -4.45 5.41 19.22
N PRO A 156 -4.94 4.47 18.39
CA PRO A 156 -5.55 3.24 18.89
C PRO A 156 -4.61 2.49 19.84
N LEU A 157 -5.13 1.97 20.96
CA LEU A 157 -4.30 1.31 21.99
C LEU A 157 -3.41 0.20 21.42
N ALA A 158 -3.93 -0.60 20.49
CA ALA A 158 -3.18 -1.64 19.80
C ALA A 158 -1.99 -1.09 18.98
N LEU A 159 -2.15 0.08 18.34
CA LEU A 159 -1.04 0.74 17.65
C LEU A 159 -0.04 1.35 18.66
N ALA A 160 -0.52 1.96 19.75
CA ALA A 160 0.37 2.51 20.76
C ALA A 160 1.28 1.41 21.37
N TYR A 161 0.73 0.22 21.60
CA TYR A 161 1.49 -0.96 22.02
C TYR A 161 2.45 -1.47 20.92
N ALA A 162 2.00 -1.55 19.67
CA ALA A 162 2.83 -1.93 18.53
C ALA A 162 4.05 -1.00 18.34
N LEU A 163 3.86 0.32 18.49
CA LEU A 163 4.94 1.32 18.42
C LEU A 163 5.95 1.17 19.57
N GLN A 164 5.50 0.80 20.78
CA GLN A 164 6.40 0.51 21.91
C GLN A 164 7.28 -0.73 21.67
N GLN A 165 6.83 -1.67 20.84
CA GLN A 165 7.62 -2.83 20.41
C GLN A 165 8.52 -2.56 19.18
N GLY A 166 8.60 -1.30 18.71
CA GLY A 166 9.48 -0.89 17.62
C GLY A 166 9.06 -1.41 16.25
N ASP A 167 10.03 -1.65 15.36
CA ASP A 167 9.77 -2.03 13.97
C ASP A 167 8.98 -3.34 13.84
N GLN A 168 9.26 -4.33 14.70
CA GLN A 168 8.58 -5.64 14.66
C GLN A 168 7.11 -5.53 15.08
N GLY A 169 6.83 -4.87 16.20
CA GLY A 169 5.45 -4.73 16.66
C GLY A 169 4.58 -3.93 15.67
N LEU A 170 5.15 -2.89 15.04
CA LEU A 170 4.43 -2.18 13.98
C LEU A 170 4.23 -3.04 12.73
N ALA A 171 5.20 -3.90 12.36
CA ALA A 171 5.04 -4.84 11.25
C ALA A 171 3.90 -5.82 11.53
N ASP A 172 3.88 -6.44 12.71
CA ASP A 172 2.82 -7.36 13.14
C ASP A 172 1.43 -6.70 13.11
N TYR A 173 1.34 -5.46 13.63
CA TYR A 173 0.11 -4.65 13.58
C TYR A 173 -0.34 -4.35 12.15
N MET A 174 0.58 -3.89 11.30
CA MET A 174 0.27 -3.54 9.91
C MET A 174 -0.13 -4.77 9.09
N ALA A 175 0.57 -5.90 9.25
CA ALA A 175 0.23 -7.16 8.61
C ALA A 175 -1.15 -7.67 9.06
N GLY A 176 -1.44 -7.63 10.37
CA GLY A 176 -2.74 -8.01 10.94
C GLY A 176 -3.90 -7.08 10.59
N GLN A 177 -3.64 -5.93 9.95
CA GLN A 177 -4.64 -4.98 9.44
C GLN A 177 -4.63 -4.87 7.90
N ASP A 178 -3.88 -5.73 7.19
CA ASP A 178 -3.72 -5.72 5.73
C ASP A 178 -3.13 -4.39 5.16
N ILE A 179 -2.25 -3.74 5.93
CA ILE A 179 -1.68 -2.42 5.60
C ILE A 179 -0.25 -2.55 5.05
N HIS A 180 -0.12 -2.52 3.72
CA HIS A 180 1.18 -2.73 3.05
C HIS A 180 1.90 -1.45 2.60
N THR A 181 1.39 -0.26 2.94
CA THR A 181 1.95 1.02 2.48
C THR A 181 1.84 2.15 3.51
N ARG A 182 2.71 3.17 3.40
CA ARG A 182 2.64 4.42 4.19
C ARG A 182 1.28 5.11 4.06
N GLY A 183 0.75 5.15 2.83
CA GLY A 183 -0.55 5.76 2.54
C GLY A 183 -1.71 4.99 3.19
N GLY A 184 -1.66 3.66 3.16
CA GLY A 184 -2.61 2.80 3.86
C GLY A 184 -2.60 3.05 5.38
N LEU A 185 -1.41 3.14 6.00
CA LEU A 185 -1.31 3.42 7.43
C LEU A 185 -1.87 4.81 7.78
N ALA A 186 -1.53 5.83 6.98
CA ALA A 186 -2.07 7.18 7.16
C ALA A 186 -3.61 7.21 7.02
N GLN A 187 -4.16 6.53 6.00
CA GLN A 187 -5.60 6.42 5.79
C GLN A 187 -6.32 5.68 6.93
N HIS A 188 -5.78 4.55 7.38
CA HIS A 188 -6.32 3.74 8.48
C HIS A 188 -6.39 4.53 9.79
N LEU A 189 -5.37 5.33 10.07
CA LEU A 189 -5.29 6.17 11.27
C LEU A 189 -5.97 7.54 11.12
N GLN A 190 -6.51 7.86 9.95
CA GLN A 190 -7.06 9.18 9.60
C GLN A 190 -6.05 10.34 9.84
N LEU A 191 -4.77 10.04 9.66
CA LEU A 191 -3.65 10.97 9.77
C LEU A 191 -3.16 11.39 8.38
N SER A 192 -2.49 12.54 8.30
CA SER A 192 -1.66 12.84 7.13
C SER A 192 -0.40 11.98 7.13
N VAL A 193 0.17 11.75 5.95
CA VAL A 193 1.46 11.04 5.79
C VAL A 193 2.57 11.69 6.63
N TYR A 194 2.56 13.02 6.73
CA TYR A 194 3.51 13.79 7.55
C TYR A 194 3.35 13.50 9.06
N GLU A 195 2.11 13.40 9.57
CA GLU A 195 1.85 13.05 10.97
C GLU A 195 2.28 11.61 11.28
N VAL A 196 2.08 10.67 10.35
CA VAL A 196 2.63 9.30 10.46
C VAL A 196 4.15 9.34 10.53
N ASP A 197 4.83 10.04 9.61
CA ASP A 197 6.28 10.13 9.61
C ASP A 197 6.82 10.78 10.91
N GLN A 198 6.10 11.74 11.52
CA GLN A 198 6.44 12.27 12.85
C GLN A 198 6.28 11.24 13.97
N VAL A 199 5.20 10.44 13.98
CA VAL A 199 5.01 9.35 14.95
C VAL A 199 6.16 8.33 14.83
N LEU A 200 6.46 7.87 13.62
CA LEU A 200 7.53 6.88 13.40
C LEU A 200 8.90 7.44 13.80
N THR A 201 9.22 8.68 13.44
CA THR A 201 10.46 9.36 13.85
C THR A 201 10.59 9.47 15.37
N HIS A 202 9.49 9.80 16.07
CA HIS A 202 9.47 9.89 17.53
C HIS A 202 9.77 8.56 18.22
N HIS A 203 9.23 7.45 17.68
CA HIS A 203 9.51 6.08 18.16
C HIS A 203 10.79 5.46 17.59
N ARG A 204 11.55 6.19 16.75
CA ARG A 204 12.75 5.72 16.03
C ARG A 204 12.50 4.53 15.08
N ILE A 205 11.26 4.37 14.61
CA ILE A 205 10.83 3.29 13.73
C ILE A 205 11.12 3.65 12.27
N THR A 206 11.69 2.70 11.53
CA THR A 206 12.08 2.87 10.13
C THR A 206 11.09 2.15 9.22
N LEU A 207 10.21 2.90 8.55
CA LEU A 207 9.13 2.30 7.76
C LEU A 207 9.60 1.33 6.66
N SER A 208 10.80 1.53 6.08
CA SER A 208 11.32 0.56 5.10
C SER A 208 11.58 -0.81 5.72
N LEU A 209 12.11 -0.85 6.96
CA LEU A 209 12.34 -2.08 7.72
C LEU A 209 11.02 -2.72 8.13
N VAL A 210 10.06 -1.93 8.62
CA VAL A 210 8.69 -2.40 8.93
C VAL A 210 8.05 -3.07 7.70
N LEU A 211 8.14 -2.43 6.54
CA LEU A 211 7.62 -3.00 5.29
C LEU A 211 8.38 -4.26 4.86
N GLU A 212 9.70 -4.33 5.08
CA GLU A 212 10.48 -5.55 4.84
C GLU A 212 10.02 -6.71 5.72
N LEU A 213 9.82 -6.48 7.03
CA LEU A 213 9.31 -7.48 7.98
C LEU A 213 7.91 -8.00 7.60
N ILE A 214 7.00 -7.14 7.14
CA ILE A 214 5.68 -7.56 6.63
C ILE A 214 5.82 -8.49 5.42
N HIS A 215 6.72 -8.17 4.48
CA HIS A 215 6.93 -9.01 3.30
C HIS A 215 7.55 -10.37 3.69
N GLU A 216 8.46 -10.40 4.66
CA GLU A 216 9.03 -11.64 5.20
C GLU A 216 7.97 -12.54 5.85
N GLN A 217 7.06 -11.96 6.63
CA GLN A 217 5.94 -12.70 7.24
C GLN A 217 5.00 -13.32 6.19
N GLN A 218 4.85 -12.67 5.04
CA GLN A 218 4.10 -13.18 3.89
C GLN A 218 4.90 -14.19 3.03
N GLY A 219 6.16 -14.49 3.39
CA GLY A 219 7.07 -15.32 2.60
C GLY A 219 7.62 -14.64 1.34
N HIS A 220 7.33 -13.36 1.12
CA HIS A 220 7.83 -12.56 0.01
C HIS A 220 9.24 -12.04 0.30
N LEU A 221 10.24 -12.90 0.07
CA LEU A 221 11.63 -12.52 0.22
C LEU A 221 11.99 -11.38 -0.75
N ARG A 222 12.45 -10.24 -0.22
CA ARG A 222 12.89 -9.09 -1.03
C ARG A 222 14.34 -9.26 -1.52
N PRO A 223 14.70 -8.73 -2.70
CA PRO A 223 16.06 -8.87 -3.24
C PRO A 223 17.16 -8.37 -2.30
N ALA A 224 16.93 -7.23 -1.63
CA ALA A 224 17.87 -6.67 -0.67
C ALA A 224 18.24 -7.69 0.42
N ARG A 225 17.24 -8.20 1.15
CA ARG A 225 17.47 -9.16 2.24
C ARG A 225 17.92 -10.53 1.73
N TYR A 226 17.51 -10.94 0.52
CA TYR A 226 18.08 -12.14 -0.12
C TYR A 226 19.61 -12.01 -0.25
N PHE A 227 20.12 -10.89 -0.77
CA PHE A 227 21.56 -10.69 -0.90
C PHE A 227 22.29 -10.39 0.43
N ASP A 228 21.60 -9.96 1.50
CA ASP A 228 22.20 -9.85 2.85
C ASP A 228 22.32 -11.18 3.58
N THR A 229 21.37 -12.09 3.35
CA THR A 229 21.23 -13.33 4.15
C THR A 229 21.80 -14.58 3.46
N ARG A 230 22.18 -14.47 2.18
CA ARG A 230 22.73 -15.57 1.39
C ARG A 230 24.23 -15.45 1.19
N THR A 231 24.95 -16.55 1.36
CA THR A 231 26.37 -16.63 0.97
C THR A 231 26.51 -16.66 -0.55
N GLU A 232 27.68 -16.28 -1.06
CA GLU A 232 27.96 -16.31 -2.51
C GLU A 232 27.68 -17.69 -3.13
N LEU A 233 28.07 -18.77 -2.45
CA LEU A 233 27.81 -20.14 -2.89
C LEU A 233 26.32 -20.47 -2.94
N GLN A 234 25.51 -19.94 -2.03
CA GLN A 234 24.04 -20.12 -2.09
C GLN A 234 23.46 -19.36 -3.29
N ILE A 235 23.92 -18.12 -3.55
CA ILE A 235 23.48 -17.33 -4.70
C ILE A 235 23.84 -18.05 -6.01
N ILE A 236 25.05 -18.59 -6.12
CA ILE A 236 25.51 -19.42 -7.25
C ILE A 236 24.65 -20.68 -7.39
N THR A 237 24.32 -21.35 -6.27
CA THR A 237 23.44 -22.52 -6.26
C THR A 237 22.05 -22.19 -6.80
N ASP A 238 21.49 -21.03 -6.42
CA ASP A 238 20.20 -20.56 -6.90
C ASP A 238 20.23 -20.14 -8.38
N ILE A 239 21.30 -19.48 -8.85
CA ILE A 239 21.57 -19.22 -10.27
C ILE A 239 21.53 -20.52 -11.08
N LEU A 240 22.21 -21.58 -10.61
CA LEU A 240 22.25 -22.90 -11.25
C LEU A 240 20.90 -23.62 -11.22
N ARG A 241 20.14 -23.47 -10.13
CA ARG A 241 18.81 -24.06 -9.94
C ARG A 241 17.81 -23.50 -10.95
N ILE A 242 17.78 -22.18 -11.12
CA ILE A 242 16.83 -21.50 -12.03
C ILE A 242 17.39 -21.28 -13.44
N ARG A 243 18.66 -21.64 -13.69
CA ARG A 243 19.40 -21.46 -14.96
C ARG A 243 19.39 -20.01 -15.45
N ALA A 244 19.55 -19.05 -14.54
CA ALA A 244 19.55 -17.64 -14.89
C ALA A 244 20.73 -17.32 -15.82
N THR A 245 20.47 -16.66 -16.95
CA THR A 245 21.54 -16.14 -17.84
C THR A 245 21.77 -14.65 -17.62
N SER A 246 20.88 -13.96 -16.91
CA SER A 246 20.92 -12.52 -16.67
C SER A 246 20.29 -12.16 -15.31
N ILE A 247 20.47 -10.91 -14.85
CA ILE A 247 19.78 -10.38 -13.65
C ILE A 247 18.25 -10.46 -13.84
N ALA A 248 17.74 -10.26 -15.07
CA ALA A 248 16.32 -10.33 -15.36
C ALA A 248 15.77 -11.76 -15.20
N ASP A 249 16.45 -12.76 -15.76
CA ASP A 249 16.07 -14.18 -15.61
C ASP A 249 16.14 -14.60 -14.14
N PHE A 250 17.17 -14.15 -13.43
CA PHE A 250 17.35 -14.42 -12.00
C PHE A 250 16.21 -13.82 -11.18
N ALA A 251 15.88 -12.55 -11.42
CA ALA A 251 14.77 -11.89 -10.75
C ALA A 251 13.45 -12.62 -11.01
N ILE A 252 13.13 -12.93 -12.28
CA ILE A 252 11.91 -13.65 -12.65
C ILE A 252 11.85 -15.03 -11.98
N GLY A 253 12.94 -15.82 -12.04
CA GLY A 253 13.02 -17.16 -11.44
C GLY A 253 12.94 -17.15 -9.91
N MET A 254 13.32 -16.05 -9.26
CA MET A 254 13.19 -15.83 -7.82
C MET A 254 11.89 -15.07 -7.43
N GLN A 255 11.01 -14.77 -8.39
CA GLN A 255 9.78 -13.98 -8.22
C GLN A 255 10.02 -12.54 -7.70
N PHE A 256 11.19 -11.99 -8.00
CA PHE A 256 11.58 -10.62 -7.69
C PHE A 256 11.27 -9.66 -8.84
N GLN A 257 11.12 -8.37 -8.53
CA GLN A 257 11.13 -7.31 -9.54
C GLN A 257 12.56 -7.09 -10.06
N PRO A 258 12.81 -7.06 -11.39
CA PRO A 258 14.15 -6.85 -11.94
C PRO A 258 14.79 -5.52 -11.54
N SER A 259 14.01 -4.43 -11.44
CA SER A 259 14.49 -3.11 -10.99
C SER A 259 15.07 -3.15 -9.59
N ASP A 260 14.37 -3.83 -8.68
CA ASP A 260 14.71 -3.89 -7.26
C ASP A 260 15.88 -4.85 -7.04
N THR A 261 15.98 -5.89 -7.87
CA THR A 261 17.11 -6.83 -7.89
C THR A 261 18.39 -6.14 -8.35
N SER A 262 18.37 -5.42 -9.47
CA SER A 262 19.51 -4.63 -9.94
C SER A 262 19.95 -3.57 -8.93
N ARG A 263 18.99 -2.87 -8.30
CA ARG A 263 19.27 -1.90 -7.22
C ARG A 263 19.89 -2.56 -6.00
N ALA A 264 19.40 -3.73 -5.59
CA ALA A 264 19.92 -4.45 -4.42
C ALA A 264 21.37 -4.93 -4.62
N LEU A 265 21.70 -5.40 -5.83
CA LEU A 265 23.06 -5.77 -6.23
C LEU A 265 24.00 -4.55 -6.23
N TYR A 266 23.57 -3.45 -6.86
CA TYR A 266 24.32 -2.19 -6.90
C TYR A 266 24.65 -1.65 -5.51
N CYS A 267 23.67 -1.60 -4.60
CA CYS A 267 23.87 -1.14 -3.23
C CYS A 267 24.83 -2.02 -2.40
N ARG A 268 25.11 -3.25 -2.83
CA ARG A 268 26.05 -4.19 -2.18
C ARG A 268 27.38 -4.31 -2.92
N ASN A 269 27.57 -3.55 -4.00
CA ASN A 269 28.71 -3.67 -4.90
C ASN A 269 28.94 -5.12 -5.41
N LEU A 270 27.84 -5.85 -5.65
CA LEU A 270 27.87 -7.22 -6.16
C LEU A 270 27.81 -7.22 -7.69
N ASP A 271 28.91 -7.64 -8.31
CA ASP A 271 28.95 -7.92 -9.75
C ASP A 271 28.23 -9.25 -10.04
N PHE A 272 27.03 -9.14 -10.61
CA PHE A 272 26.21 -10.31 -10.93
C PHE A 272 26.72 -11.08 -12.15
N ASP A 273 27.38 -10.43 -13.12
CA ASP A 273 28.00 -11.14 -14.24
C ASP A 273 29.21 -11.96 -13.74
N ALA A 274 29.96 -11.47 -12.75
CA ALA A 274 30.98 -12.29 -12.07
C ALA A 274 30.39 -13.51 -11.35
N LEU A 275 29.22 -13.39 -10.71
CA LEU A 275 28.51 -14.53 -10.10
C LEU A 275 28.00 -15.53 -11.14
N LEU A 276 27.43 -15.04 -12.25
CA LEU A 276 27.01 -15.86 -13.39
C LEU A 276 28.18 -16.61 -14.01
N LEU A 277 29.34 -15.97 -14.17
CA LEU A 277 30.55 -16.62 -14.69
C LEU A 277 31.10 -17.67 -13.72
N ARG A 278 31.09 -17.42 -12.41
CA ARG A 278 31.46 -18.43 -11.39
C ARG A 278 30.53 -19.64 -11.44
N ALA A 279 29.22 -19.41 -11.53
CA ALA A 279 28.23 -20.48 -11.71
C ALA A 279 28.48 -21.28 -13.00
N ALA A 280 28.73 -20.59 -14.12
CA ALA A 280 28.99 -21.23 -15.41
C ALA A 280 30.30 -22.04 -15.44
N ARG A 281 31.32 -21.65 -14.66
CA ARG A 281 32.56 -22.45 -14.50
C ARG A 281 32.33 -23.74 -13.69
N LEU A 282 31.40 -23.74 -12.73
CA LEU A 282 31.06 -24.95 -11.96
C LEU A 282 30.23 -25.95 -12.77
N GLU A 283 29.32 -25.47 -13.63
CA GLU A 283 28.43 -26.31 -14.45
C GLU A 283 28.40 -25.86 -15.94
N PRO A 284 29.52 -25.98 -16.68
CA PRO A 284 29.63 -25.44 -18.05
C PRO A 284 28.54 -25.92 -19.01
N LYS A 285 28.11 -27.19 -18.87
CA LYS A 285 27.09 -27.80 -19.72
C LYS A 285 25.66 -27.30 -19.45
N ARG A 286 25.41 -26.66 -18.30
CA ARG A 286 24.09 -26.14 -17.90
C ARG A 286 23.95 -24.63 -18.07
N MET A 287 25.04 -23.94 -18.37
CA MET A 287 25.12 -22.48 -18.48
C MET A 287 25.96 -22.09 -19.71
N VAL A 288 25.84 -22.85 -20.79
CA VAL A 288 26.75 -22.77 -21.93
C VAL A 288 26.65 -21.42 -22.66
N LEU A 289 25.44 -20.85 -22.76
CA LEU A 289 25.21 -19.49 -23.26
C LEU A 289 25.87 -18.42 -22.38
N THR A 290 25.82 -18.59 -21.05
CA THR A 290 26.44 -17.67 -20.08
C THR A 290 27.97 -17.72 -20.16
N LEU A 291 28.54 -18.93 -20.28
CA LEU A 291 29.98 -19.11 -20.45
C LEU A 291 30.46 -18.47 -21.77
N ALA A 292 29.75 -18.70 -22.88
CA ALA A 292 30.05 -18.06 -24.16
C ALA A 292 29.98 -16.52 -24.08
N ARG A 293 29.03 -15.95 -23.32
CA ARG A 293 28.92 -14.50 -23.12
C ARG A 293 30.03 -13.93 -22.23
N LEU A 294 30.33 -14.56 -21.10
CA LEU A 294 31.10 -13.93 -20.01
C LEU A 294 32.51 -14.48 -19.80
N GLY A 295 32.84 -15.68 -20.29
CA GLY A 295 34.17 -16.28 -20.13
C GLY A 295 35.25 -15.54 -20.92
N THR A 296 36.52 -15.90 -20.70
CA THR A 296 37.60 -15.50 -21.64
C THR A 296 37.53 -16.32 -22.93
N ASP A 297 38.18 -15.86 -24.01
CA ASP A 297 38.19 -16.61 -25.26
C ASP A 297 38.84 -18.00 -25.10
N ASP A 298 39.90 -18.10 -24.29
CA ASP A 298 40.56 -19.37 -23.94
C ASP A 298 39.64 -20.30 -23.13
N GLU A 299 38.90 -19.77 -22.14
CA GLU A 299 37.93 -20.56 -21.36
C GLU A 299 36.78 -21.07 -22.23
N VAL A 300 36.29 -20.21 -23.12
CA VAL A 300 35.24 -20.54 -24.08
C VAL A 300 35.72 -21.67 -25.01
N LEU A 301 36.91 -21.58 -25.59
CA LEU A 301 37.45 -22.64 -26.44
C LEU A 301 37.80 -23.93 -25.67
N ALA A 302 38.27 -23.85 -24.43
CA ALA A 302 38.65 -25.01 -23.63
C ALA A 302 37.44 -25.79 -23.07
N LEU A 303 36.33 -25.11 -22.77
CA LEU A 303 35.14 -25.70 -22.13
C LEU A 303 34.00 -26.00 -23.12
N LEU A 304 34.02 -25.39 -24.31
CA LEU A 304 33.06 -25.69 -25.38
C LEU A 304 33.52 -26.86 -26.26
N SER A 305 33.48 -28.08 -25.71
CA SER A 305 33.52 -29.31 -26.51
C SER A 305 32.42 -29.34 -27.59
N ASP A 306 32.55 -30.18 -28.63
CA ASP A 306 31.55 -30.30 -29.70
C ASP A 306 30.11 -30.52 -29.17
N HIS A 307 29.98 -31.29 -28.09
CA HIS A 307 28.70 -31.50 -27.41
C HIS A 307 28.17 -30.23 -26.71
N SER A 308 29.06 -29.41 -26.13
CA SER A 308 28.72 -28.09 -25.58
C SER A 308 28.25 -27.14 -26.68
N ILE A 309 28.85 -27.22 -27.88
CA ILE A 309 28.49 -26.39 -29.04
C ILE A 309 27.09 -26.74 -29.57
N GLU A 310 26.73 -28.03 -29.59
CA GLU A 310 25.37 -28.47 -29.92
C GLU A 310 24.35 -27.91 -28.91
N LEU A 311 24.67 -27.95 -27.62
CA LEU A 311 23.84 -27.37 -26.55
C LEU A 311 23.71 -25.84 -26.69
N LEU A 312 24.81 -25.13 -26.96
CA LEU A 312 24.80 -23.67 -27.20
C LEU A 312 23.92 -23.29 -28.39
N THR A 313 24.00 -24.08 -29.46
CA THR A 313 23.18 -23.93 -30.66
C THR A 313 21.70 -24.13 -30.35
N ARG A 314 21.36 -25.15 -29.55
CA ARG A 314 19.99 -25.46 -29.13
C ARG A 314 19.41 -24.38 -28.21
N GLU A 315 20.12 -24.01 -27.14
CA GLU A 315 19.71 -22.91 -26.25
C GLU A 315 19.51 -21.60 -27.01
N ALA A 316 20.40 -21.26 -27.95
CA ALA A 316 20.24 -20.05 -28.76
C ALA A 316 19.04 -20.13 -29.70
N GLN A 317 18.74 -21.29 -30.29
CA GLN A 317 17.53 -21.52 -31.10
C GLN A 317 16.26 -21.35 -30.28
N ASP A 318 16.20 -21.93 -29.08
CA ASP A 318 15.06 -21.85 -28.18
C ASP A 318 14.81 -20.41 -27.71
N HIS A 319 15.87 -19.66 -27.38
CA HIS A 319 15.75 -18.26 -26.92
C HIS A 319 15.50 -17.23 -28.03
N TYR A 320 15.97 -17.45 -29.26
CA TYR A 320 16.02 -16.42 -30.31
C TYR A 320 15.36 -16.81 -31.64
N ALA A 321 14.78 -18.00 -31.74
CA ALA A 321 14.04 -18.51 -32.89
C ALA A 321 14.79 -18.34 -34.23
N ALA A 322 14.09 -17.94 -35.30
CA ALA A 322 14.61 -17.91 -36.67
C ALA A 322 15.88 -17.05 -36.87
N ASN A 323 16.16 -16.08 -35.99
CA ASN A 323 17.30 -15.17 -36.09
C ASN A 323 18.45 -15.52 -35.12
N TRP A 324 18.46 -16.72 -34.54
CA TRP A 324 19.35 -17.07 -33.43
C TRP A 324 20.84 -16.81 -33.67
N ARG A 325 21.39 -17.11 -34.86
CA ARG A 325 22.82 -16.82 -35.16
C ARG A 325 23.15 -15.33 -35.03
N THR A 326 22.27 -14.47 -35.53
CA THR A 326 22.42 -13.01 -35.46
C THR A 326 22.25 -12.49 -34.04
N SER A 327 21.31 -13.04 -33.27
CA SER A 327 21.08 -12.68 -31.88
C SER A 327 22.23 -13.15 -30.97
N LEU A 328 22.68 -14.39 -31.12
CA LEU A 328 23.83 -14.97 -30.40
C LEU A 328 25.10 -14.17 -30.69
N GLY A 329 25.39 -13.87 -31.96
CA GLY A 329 26.53 -13.04 -32.35
C GLY A 329 26.45 -11.57 -31.89
N ARG A 330 25.25 -11.07 -31.53
CA ARG A 330 25.10 -9.78 -30.81
C ARG A 330 25.32 -9.94 -29.31
N LEU A 331 24.83 -11.03 -28.71
CA LEU A 331 24.93 -11.31 -27.28
C LEU A 331 26.39 -11.53 -26.82
N ILE A 332 27.12 -12.40 -27.51
CA ILE A 332 28.50 -12.78 -27.14
C ILE A 332 29.57 -11.94 -27.84
N GLY A 333 29.15 -11.04 -28.74
CA GLY A 333 30.03 -10.22 -29.58
C GLY A 333 30.46 -10.91 -30.88
N LYS A 334 30.49 -10.14 -31.98
CA LYS A 334 30.84 -10.64 -33.32
C LYS A 334 32.22 -11.31 -33.40
N PRO A 335 33.31 -10.78 -32.78
CA PRO A 335 34.63 -11.42 -32.86
C PRO A 335 34.63 -12.82 -32.24
N ARG A 336 34.07 -12.95 -31.03
CA ARG A 336 33.95 -14.23 -30.34
C ARG A 336 33.05 -15.22 -31.08
N PHE A 337 31.92 -14.77 -31.61
CA PHE A 337 31.06 -15.63 -32.44
C PHE A 337 31.79 -16.13 -33.70
N ALA A 338 32.62 -15.30 -34.33
CA ALA A 338 33.46 -15.72 -35.45
C ALA A 338 34.53 -16.74 -35.04
N LEU A 339 35.17 -16.54 -33.87
CA LEU A 339 36.14 -17.47 -33.29
C LEU A 339 35.51 -18.84 -32.99
N ILE A 340 34.39 -18.88 -32.26
CA ILE A 340 33.67 -20.12 -31.98
C ILE A 340 33.33 -20.85 -33.29
N ARG A 341 32.83 -20.13 -34.32
CA ARG A 341 32.49 -20.71 -35.62
C ARG A 341 33.71 -21.21 -36.43
N GLN A 342 34.91 -20.67 -36.20
CA GLN A 342 36.15 -21.16 -36.82
C GLN A 342 36.59 -22.51 -36.25
N HIS A 343 36.41 -22.72 -34.94
CA HIS A 343 36.76 -23.96 -34.27
C HIS A 343 35.65 -25.02 -34.35
N HIS A 344 34.37 -24.60 -34.32
CA HIS A 344 33.22 -25.50 -34.38
C HIS A 344 32.12 -24.89 -35.29
N PRO A 345 31.82 -25.49 -36.46
CA PRO A 345 30.88 -24.91 -37.43
C PRO A 345 29.43 -24.96 -36.92
N ILE A 346 28.82 -23.77 -36.77
CA ILE A 346 27.44 -23.54 -36.26
C ILE A 346 26.59 -22.63 -37.15
#